data_AF-A0A967H3Q2-F1
#
_entry.id   AF-A0A967H3Q2-F1
#
_cell.length_a   1.000
_cell.length_b   1.000
_cell.length_c   1.000
_cell.angle_alpha   90.00
_cell.angle_beta   90.00
_cell.angle_gamma   90.00
#
_symmetry.space_group_name_H-M   'P 1'
#
loop_
_entity.id
_entity.type
_entity.pdbx_description
1 polymer ?
#
loop_
_entity_poly.entity_id
_entity_poly.type
_entity_poly.pdbx_seq_one_letter_code
_entity_poly.pdbx_strand_id
1 'polypeptide(L)' 'ELSFFYPTSVLITSFDILFFWVARMMMMGLHFMKETPFKDVYLHALV' A
#
# COMPACT_ATOMS: atom_id res chain seq x y z
N GLU A 1 -5.62 18.21 -2.01
CA GLU A 1 -5.87 16.96 -2.77
C GLU A 1 -5.41 15.72 -2.02
N LEU A 2 -4.16 15.67 -1.53
CA LEU A 2 -3.63 14.50 -0.82
C LEU A 2 -4.48 14.03 0.37
N SER A 3 -4.99 14.95 1.20
CA SER A 3 -5.87 14.62 2.33
C SER A 3 -7.23 14.03 1.94
N PHE A 4 -7.64 14.16 0.68
CA PHE A 4 -8.90 13.59 0.19
C PHE A 4 -8.69 12.15 -0.34
N PHE A 5 -7.51 11.86 -0.89
CA PHE A 5 -7.20 10.58 -1.51
C PHE A 5 -6.35 9.65 -0.63
N TYR A 6 -5.81 10.17 0.47
CA TYR A 6 -5.01 9.42 1.43
C TYR A 6 -5.75 9.33 2.78
N PRO A 7 -5.83 8.14 3.40
CA PRO A 7 -5.33 6.85 2.92
C PRO A 7 -6.20 6.23 1.81
N THR A 8 -5.55 5.58 0.84
CA THR A 8 -6.24 4.88 -0.26
C THR A 8 -7.01 3.65 0.24
N SER A 9 -8.16 3.36 -0.36
CA SER A 9 -9.02 2.28 0.12
C SER A 9 -8.46 0.89 -0.17
N VAL A 10 -8.05 0.61 -1.41
CA VAL A 10 -7.59 -0.72 -1.84
C VAL A 10 -6.34 -0.59 -2.71
N LEU A 11 -5.33 -1.43 -2.44
CA LEU A 11 -4.18 -1.64 -3.32
C LEU A 11 -4.27 -3.03 -3.96
N ILE A 12 -4.29 -3.09 -5.30
CA ILE A 12 -4.27 -4.35 -6.06
C ILE A 12 -2.86 -4.59 -6.56
N THR A 13 -2.28 -5.76 -6.25
CA THR A 13 -0.92 -6.10 -6.68
C THR A 13 -0.67 -7.60 -6.74
N SER A 14 0.53 -7.98 -7.15
CA SER A 14 1.01 -9.37 -7.24
C SER A 14 1.78 -9.80 -5.99
N PHE A 15 1.76 -11.10 -5.67
CA PHE A 15 2.43 -11.64 -4.48
C PHE A 15 3.96 -11.52 -4.53
N ASP A 16 4.54 -11.60 -5.72
CA ASP A 16 5.98 -11.52 -5.99
C ASP A 16 6.64 -10.23 -5.45
N ILE A 17 5.93 -9.10 -5.51
CA ILE A 17 6.45 -7.79 -5.08
C ILE A 17 5.88 -7.32 -3.73
N LEU A 18 5.17 -8.18 -2.99
CA LEU A 18 4.62 -7.83 -1.69
C LEU A 18 5.71 -7.35 -0.71
N PHE A 19 6.79 -8.12 -0.59
CA PHE A 19 7.88 -7.77 0.33
C PHE A 19 8.76 -6.64 -0.22
N PHE A 20 9.04 -6.65 -1.52
CA PHE A 20 9.93 -5.66 -2.11
C PHE A 20 9.25 -4.29 -2.19
N TRP A 21 7.97 -4.21 -2.53
CA TRP A 21 7.32 -2.93 -2.82
C TRP A 21 6.34 -2.52 -1.72
N VAL A 22 5.34 -3.34 -1.44
CA VAL A 22 4.25 -2.99 -0.51
C VAL A 22 4.78 -2.70 0.89
N ALA A 23 5.69 -3.55 1.40
CA ALA A 23 6.30 -3.33 2.70
C ALA A 23 7.06 -1.99 2.79
N ARG A 24 7.76 -1.58 1.72
CA ARG A 24 8.44 -0.28 1.70
C ARG A 24 7.44 0.89 1.70
N MET A 25 6.35 0.77 0.96
CA MET A 25 5.30 1.79 1.00
C MET A 25 4.66 1.89 2.39
N MET A 26 4.45 0.76 3.08
CA MET A 26 3.97 0.76 4.47
C MET A 26 4.95 1.45 5.41
N MET A 27 6.24 1.16 5.32
CA MET A 27 7.27 1.81 6.14
C MET A 27 7.31 3.33 5.92
N MET A 28 7.24 3.80 4.67
CA MET A 28 7.22 5.22 4.36
C MET A 28 5.94 5.90 4.87
N GLY A 29 4.77 5.27 4.70
CA GLY A 29 3.50 5.80 5.22
C GLY A 29 3.52 5.98 6.73
N LEU A 30 3.99 4.96 7.46
CA LEU A 30 4.13 5.02 8.91
C LEU A 30 5.18 6.05 9.37
N HIS A 31 6.27 6.23 8.63
CA HIS A 31 7.32 7.18 9.00
C HIS A 31 6.92 8.64 8.78
N PHE A 32 6.32 8.96 7.62
CA PHE A 32 6.02 10.33 7.23
C PHE A 32 4.62 10.78 7.64
N MET A 33 3.61 9.94 7.46
CA MET A 33 2.20 10.28 7.70
C MET A 33 1.68 9.70 9.02
N LYS A 34 2.41 8.77 9.64
CA LYS A 34 2.00 8.02 10.86
C LYS A 34 0.69 7.24 10.70
N GLU A 35 0.27 7.02 9.46
CA GLU A 35 -0.93 6.26 9.11
C GLU A 35 -0.62 5.30 7.97
N THR A 36 -1.44 4.24 7.85
CA THR A 36 -1.24 3.22 6.84
C THR A 36 -1.69 3.73 5.47
N PRO A 37 -0.88 3.58 4.41
CA PRO A 37 -1.19 4.16 3.10
C PRO A 37 -2.37 3.50 2.39
N PHE A 38 -2.67 2.25 2.71
CA PHE A 38 -3.78 1.49 2.15
C PHE A 38 -4.54 0.79 3.28
N LYS A 39 -5.86 0.70 3.16
CA LYS A 39 -6.68 -0.04 4.13
C LYS A 39 -6.71 -1.54 3.81
N ASP A 40 -6.89 -1.88 2.54
CA ASP A 40 -6.97 -3.26 2.06
C ASP A 40 -5.94 -3.53 0.95
N VAL A 41 -5.33 -4.71 0.94
CA VAL A 41 -4.39 -5.15 -0.11
C VAL A 41 -4.96 -6.42 -0.76
N TYR A 42 -5.30 -6.34 -2.05
CA TYR A 42 -5.78 -7.47 -2.83
C TYR A 42 -4.65 -8.06 -3.67
N LEU A 43 -4.38 -9.35 -3.46
CA LEU A 43 -3.31 -10.07 -4.15
C LEU A 43 -3.90 -10.90 -5.28
N HIS A 44 -3.45 -10.64 -6.51
CA HIS A 44 -3.71 -11.53 -7.64
C HIS A 44 -2.46 -12.36 -7.96
N ALA A 45 -2.67 -13.57 -8.45
CA ALA A 45 -1.58 -14.38 -8.98
C ALA A 45 -1.07 -13.78 -10.30
N LEU A 46 0.21 -14.01 -10.60
CA LEU A 46 0.73 -13.81 -11.95
C LEU A 46 0.16 -14.90 -12.85
N VAL A 47 -0.28 -14.51 -14.04
CA VAL A 47 -0.66 -15.41 -15.15
C VAL A 47 0.54 -15.58 -16.07
#